data_AF-A0A961FRW4-F1
#
_entry.id   AF-A0A961FRW4-F1
#
_cell.length_a   1.000
_cell.length_b   1.000
_cell.length_c   1.000
_cell.angle_alpha   90.00
_cell.angle_beta   90.00
_cell.angle_gamma   90.00
#
_symmetry.space_group_name_H-M   'P 1'
#
loop_
_entity.id
_entity.type
_entity.pdbx_description
1 polymer ?
#
loop_
_entity_poly.entity_id
_entity_poly.type
_entity_poly.pdbx_seq_one_letter_code
_entity_poly.pdbx_strand_id
1 'polypeptide(L)'
;MAESDPAASLDRLHDIVSPDPVPWLPPAPGWYVLAGVLLIAAIVSAIVARRRWKAGAYRREALRELESADTSAAIAALLRRVALSETPRREIAPLEGEAWMNWLAERYPAQPPSAPIREQLTAGIYGAATSPDTTVVRTWAANWIRHHRLPEAAKNSA
;
A
#
# COMPACT_ATOMS: atom_id res chain seq x y z
N MET A 1 38.41 79.97 -34.57
CA MET A 1 39.31 79.18 -33.70
C MET A 1 38.77 79.29 -32.28
N ALA A 2 38.02 78.29 -31.84
CA ALA A 2 37.56 78.07 -30.46
C ALA A 2 37.09 76.60 -30.45
N GLU A 3 38.03 75.70 -30.18
CA GLU A 3 38.17 75.01 -28.90
C GLU A 3 37.14 73.88 -28.79
N SER A 4 37.44 72.80 -29.52
CA SER A 4 36.78 71.50 -29.34
C SER A 4 37.17 70.98 -27.96
N ASP A 5 36.21 71.08 -27.04
CA ASP A 5 36.27 70.68 -25.64
C ASP A 5 36.89 69.27 -25.45
N PRO A 6 38.02 69.13 -24.72
CA PRO A 6 38.65 67.84 -24.48
C PRO A 6 37.84 66.96 -23.51
N ALA A 7 36.69 67.45 -23.00
CA ALA A 7 35.78 66.69 -22.15
C ALA A 7 34.96 65.62 -22.90
N ALA A 8 34.90 65.66 -24.24
CA ALA A 8 34.17 64.67 -25.05
C ALA A 8 35.07 63.58 -25.65
N SER A 9 36.15 63.21 -24.95
CA SER A 9 37.01 62.10 -25.39
C SER A 9 36.37 60.75 -25.05
N LEU A 10 35.76 60.12 -26.06
CA LEU A 10 35.30 58.72 -26.03
C LEU A 10 36.46 57.72 -25.78
N ASP A 11 37.69 58.21 -25.86
CA ASP A 11 38.94 57.49 -25.63
C ASP A 11 39.14 57.03 -24.17
N ARG A 12 38.28 57.52 -23.25
CA ARG A 12 38.23 57.07 -21.85
C ARG A 12 37.16 56.03 -21.56
N LEU A 13 36.43 55.55 -22.57
CA LEU A 13 35.47 54.47 -22.36
C LEU A 13 36.26 53.16 -22.29
N HIS A 14 36.49 52.69 -21.06
CA HIS A 14 37.09 51.39 -20.83
C HIS A 14 36.17 50.33 -21.45
N ASP A 15 36.73 49.51 -22.34
CA ASP A 15 36.01 48.43 -23.02
C ASP A 15 35.31 47.58 -21.94
N ILE A 16 33.98 47.47 -22.04
CA ILE A 16 33.20 46.71 -21.07
C ILE A 16 33.55 45.25 -21.33
N VAL A 17 34.51 44.72 -20.57
CA VAL A 17 34.86 43.31 -20.59
C VAL A 17 33.61 42.54 -20.19
N SER A 18 32.92 41.99 -21.19
CA SER A 18 31.77 41.11 -20.95
C SER A 18 32.32 39.91 -20.17
N PRO A 19 31.81 39.60 -18.97
CA PRO A 19 32.32 38.47 -18.21
C PRO A 19 32.15 37.21 -19.06
N ASP A 20 33.18 36.37 -19.06
CA ASP A 20 33.12 35.07 -19.71
C ASP A 20 31.81 34.37 -19.33
N PRO A 21 31.09 33.75 -20.29
CA PRO A 21 29.83 33.10 -20.02
C PRO A 21 30.05 32.11 -18.87
N VAL A 22 29.32 32.32 -17.77
CA VAL A 22 29.43 31.46 -16.59
C VAL A 22 29.26 30.03 -17.09
N PRO A 23 30.29 29.18 -17.00
CA PRO A 23 30.11 27.79 -17.37
C PRO A 23 28.95 27.29 -16.51
N TRP A 24 27.95 26.67 -17.15
CA TRP A 24 26.87 25.94 -16.50
C TRP A 24 27.49 24.74 -15.76
N LEU A 25 28.31 25.04 -14.76
CA LEU A 25 28.90 24.13 -13.79
C LEU A 25 27.76 23.36 -13.14
N PRO A 26 28.04 22.13 -12.66
CA PRO A 26 27.01 21.15 -12.37
C PRO A 26 25.95 21.78 -11.47
N PRO A 27 24.65 21.51 -11.73
CA PRO A 27 23.57 22.09 -10.97
C PRO A 27 23.92 21.97 -9.50
N ALA A 28 23.98 23.10 -8.79
CA ALA A 28 24.53 23.20 -7.44
C ALA A 28 24.14 21.97 -6.60
N PRO A 29 25.02 21.40 -5.76
CA PRO A 29 24.87 20.07 -5.15
C PRO A 29 23.48 19.73 -4.57
N GLY A 30 22.71 20.74 -4.18
CA GLY A 30 21.31 20.62 -3.77
C GLY A 30 20.37 20.00 -4.81
N TRP A 31 20.65 20.04 -6.12
CA TRP A 31 19.84 19.37 -7.13
C TRP A 31 19.95 17.85 -7.08
N TYR A 32 21.13 17.33 -6.74
CA TYR A 32 21.30 15.89 -6.54
C TYR A 32 20.54 15.42 -5.29
N VAL A 33 20.54 16.23 -4.23
CA VAL A 33 19.72 15.97 -3.03
C VAL A 33 18.23 16.00 -3.39
N LEU A 34 17.78 17.00 -4.13
CA LEU A 34 16.39 17.11 -4.59
C LEU A 34 15.99 15.91 -5.46
N ALA A 35 16.83 15.53 -6.42
CA ALA A 35 16.61 14.37 -7.27
C ALA A 35 16.54 13.07 -6.45
N GLY A 36 17.39 12.91 -5.44
CA GLY A 36 17.35 11.78 -4.51
C GLY A 36 16.04 11.73 -3.72
N VAL A 37 15.59 12.85 -3.15
CA VAL A 37 14.31 12.94 -2.43
C VAL A 37 13.15 12.60 -3.35
N LEU A 38 13.14 13.14 -4.57
CA LEU A 38 12.06 12.92 -5.53
C LEU A 38 12.03 11.46 -6.02
N LEU A 39 13.19 10.84 -6.20
CA LEU A 39 13.32 9.42 -6.50
C LEU A 39 12.78 8.54 -5.36
N ILE A 40 13.13 8.84 -4.11
CA ILE A 40 12.61 8.10 -2.94
C ILE A 40 11.08 8.25 -2.86
N ALA A 41 10.56 9.47 -3.02
CA ALA A 41 9.12 9.71 -3.04
C ALA A 41 8.41 8.94 -4.17
N ALA A 42 9.01 8.90 -5.37
CA ALA A 42 8.51 8.13 -6.50
C ALA A 42 8.50 6.61 -6.20
N ILE A 43 9.55 6.08 -5.58
CA ILE A 43 9.60 4.66 -5.19
C ILE A 43 8.53 4.35 -4.14
N VAL A 44 8.43 5.16 -3.08
CA VAL A 44 7.44 4.97 -2.00
C VAL A 44 6.02 5.04 -2.57
N SER A 45 5.72 6.06 -3.38
CA SER A 45 4.41 6.21 -4.02
C SER A 45 4.08 5.04 -4.96
N ALA A 46 5.04 4.57 -5.76
CA ALA A 46 4.86 3.40 -6.63
C ALA A 46 4.58 2.13 -5.82
N ILE A 47 5.27 1.91 -4.70
CA ILE A 47 5.04 0.77 -3.79
C ILE A 47 3.63 0.86 -3.18
N VAL A 48 3.24 2.03 -2.68
CA VAL A 48 1.91 2.25 -2.09
C VAL A 48 0.82 2.08 -3.14
N ALA A 49 0.99 2.65 -4.33
CA ALA A 49 0.05 2.51 -5.44
C ALA A 49 -0.10 1.04 -5.86
N ARG A 50 1.00 0.32 -6.04
CA ARG A 50 0.97 -1.12 -6.36
C ARG A 50 0.27 -1.94 -5.28
N ARG A 51 0.52 -1.65 -4.00
CA ARG A 51 -0.18 -2.29 -2.88
C ARG A 51 -1.67 -2.02 -2.90
N ARG A 52 -2.09 -0.76 -3.13
CA ARG A 52 -3.51 -0.38 -3.23
C ARG A 52 -4.19 -1.04 -4.43
N TRP A 53 -3.50 -1.10 -5.57
CA TRP A 53 -4.00 -1.75 -6.79
C TRP A 53 -4.17 -3.26 -6.59
N LYS A 54 -3.16 -3.95 -6.03
CA LYS A 54 -3.24 -5.38 -5.71
C LYS A 54 -4.33 -5.67 -4.69
N ALA A 55 -4.42 -4.90 -3.61
CA ALA A 55 -5.48 -5.05 -2.61
C ALA A 55 -6.88 -4.87 -3.21
N GLY A 56 -7.05 -3.91 -4.12
CA GLY A 56 -8.31 -3.71 -4.82
C GLY A 56 -8.67 -4.86 -5.76
N ALA A 57 -7.71 -5.35 -6.55
CA ALA A 57 -7.94 -6.47 -7.47
C ALA A 57 -8.25 -7.77 -6.73
N TYR A 58 -7.43 -8.08 -5.72
CA TYR A 58 -7.58 -9.30 -4.94
C TYR A 58 -8.90 -9.35 -4.16
N ARG A 59 -9.29 -8.24 -3.52
CA ARG A 59 -10.56 -8.16 -2.79
C ARG A 59 -11.76 -8.33 -3.72
N ARG A 60 -11.72 -7.75 -4.93
CA ARG A 60 -12.79 -7.92 -5.91
C ARG A 60 -12.93 -9.37 -6.35
N GLU A 61 -11.81 -10.05 -6.59
CA GLU A 61 -11.83 -11.46 -6.98
C GLU A 61 -12.35 -12.34 -5.84
N ALA A 62 -11.86 -12.12 -4.62
CA ALA A 62 -12.33 -12.86 -3.44
C ALA A 62 -13.83 -12.63 -3.17
N LEU A 63 -14.34 -11.41 -3.38
CA LEU A 63 -15.77 -11.13 -3.23
C LEU A 63 -16.63 -11.82 -4.30
N ARG A 64 -16.12 -11.94 -5.54
CA ARG A 64 -16.80 -12.71 -6.60
C ARG A 64 -16.81 -14.20 -6.29
N GLU A 65 -15.67 -14.76 -5.85
CA GLU A 65 -15.59 -16.16 -5.45
C GLU A 65 -16.52 -16.45 -4.26
N LEU A 66 -16.66 -15.49 -3.34
CA LEU A 66 -17.59 -15.59 -2.22
C LEU A 66 -19.06 -15.68 -2.66
N GLU A 67 -19.46 -15.10 -3.80
CA GLU A 67 -20.83 -15.24 -4.32
C GLU A 67 -21.12 -16.68 -4.77
N SER A 68 -20.13 -17.38 -5.31
CA SER A 68 -20.24 -18.80 -5.70
C SER A 68 -20.02 -19.80 -4.55
N ALA A 69 -19.64 -19.32 -3.36
CA ALA A 69 -19.30 -20.18 -2.23
C ALA A 69 -20.56 -20.56 -1.42
N ASP A 70 -21.16 -21.70 -1.73
CA ASP A 70 -22.43 -22.13 -1.11
C ASP A 70 -22.29 -22.89 0.20
N THR A 71 -21.08 -23.30 0.57
CA THR A 71 -20.81 -24.05 1.79
C THR A 71 -19.94 -23.25 2.76
N SER A 72 -20.14 -23.47 4.07
CA SER A 72 -19.28 -22.88 5.11
C SER A 72 -17.82 -23.31 4.95
N ALA A 73 -17.58 -24.51 4.40
CA ALA A 73 -16.25 -24.98 4.04
C ALA A 73 -15.59 -24.16 2.91
N ALA A 74 -16.33 -23.87 1.84
CA ALA A 74 -15.83 -23.02 0.75
C ALA A 74 -15.53 -21.61 1.24
N ILE A 75 -16.39 -21.03 2.08
CA ILE A 75 -16.19 -19.71 2.68
C ILE A 75 -14.95 -19.72 3.59
N ALA A 76 -14.78 -20.74 4.44
CA ALA A 76 -13.62 -20.86 5.32
C ALA A 76 -12.31 -21.02 4.54
N ALA A 77 -12.30 -21.85 3.49
CA ALA A 77 -11.15 -22.03 2.61
C ALA A 77 -10.79 -20.72 1.87
N LEU A 78 -11.80 -19.97 1.43
CA LEU A 78 -11.62 -18.66 0.81
C LEU A 78 -10.99 -17.66 1.79
N LEU A 79 -11.52 -17.55 3.02
CA LEU A 79 -10.93 -16.68 4.05
C LEU A 79 -9.47 -17.04 4.34
N ARG A 80 -9.14 -18.34 4.37
CA ARG A 80 -7.76 -18.79 4.61
C ARG A 80 -6.83 -18.42 3.44
N ARG A 81 -7.32 -18.49 2.21
CA ARG A 81 -6.60 -18.01 1.02
C ARG A 81 -6.39 -16.49 1.05
N VAL A 82 -7.41 -15.74 1.47
CA VAL A 82 -7.35 -14.28 1.70
C VAL A 82 -6.34 -13.90 2.76
N ALA A 83 -6.25 -14.67 3.83
CA ALA A 83 -5.19 -14.47 4.82
C ALA A 83 -3.79 -14.75 4.22
N LEU A 84 -3.62 -15.87 3.51
CA LEU A 84 -2.32 -16.31 2.97
C LEU A 84 -1.75 -15.40 1.89
N SER A 85 -2.58 -14.66 1.16
CA SER A 85 -2.12 -13.67 0.18
C SER A 85 -1.55 -12.40 0.81
N GLU A 86 -1.98 -12.07 2.03
CA GLU A 86 -1.67 -10.80 2.70
C GLU A 86 -0.77 -10.95 3.94
N THR A 87 -0.52 -12.19 4.39
CA THR A 87 0.28 -12.49 5.59
C THR A 87 1.16 -13.74 5.32
N PRO A 88 2.42 -13.77 5.80
CA PRO A 88 3.33 -14.89 5.55
C PRO A 88 2.75 -16.24 5.98
N ARG A 89 2.95 -17.27 5.16
CA ARG A 89 2.46 -18.63 5.43
C ARG A 89 2.89 -19.17 6.80
N ARG A 90 4.08 -18.81 7.29
CA ARG A 90 4.59 -19.21 8.61
C ARG A 90 3.70 -18.76 9.78
N GLU A 91 2.97 -17.66 9.63
CA GLU A 91 2.10 -17.11 10.67
C GLU A 91 0.70 -17.73 10.62
N ILE A 92 0.20 -18.05 9.42
CA ILE A 92 -1.17 -18.57 9.24
C ILE A 92 -1.25 -20.09 9.27
N ALA A 93 -0.26 -20.78 8.69
CA ALA A 93 -0.26 -22.24 8.62
C ALA A 93 -0.49 -22.94 9.97
N PRO A 94 0.10 -22.51 11.10
CA PRO A 94 -0.11 -23.17 12.39
C PRO A 94 -1.43 -22.79 13.07
N LEU A 95 -2.18 -21.81 12.56
CA LEU A 95 -3.43 -21.36 13.18
C LEU A 95 -4.57 -22.31 12.83
N GLU A 96 -5.11 -23.01 13.82
CA GLU A 96 -6.24 -23.92 13.66
C GLU A 96 -7.33 -23.60 14.70
N GLY A 97 -8.57 -24.02 14.42
CA GLY A 97 -9.72 -23.87 15.32
C GLY A 97 -9.86 -22.45 15.92
N GLU A 98 -9.84 -22.37 17.24
CA GLU A 98 -9.97 -21.11 17.99
C GLU A 98 -8.83 -20.12 17.74
N ALA A 99 -7.59 -20.61 17.53
CA ALA A 99 -6.46 -19.72 17.24
C ALA A 99 -6.66 -18.98 15.90
N TRP A 100 -7.22 -19.68 14.92
CA TRP A 100 -7.62 -19.08 13.65
C TRP A 100 -8.76 -18.06 13.82
N MET A 101 -9.80 -18.40 14.59
CA MET A 101 -10.92 -17.48 14.83
C MET A 101 -10.50 -16.22 15.59
N ASN A 102 -9.59 -16.35 16.55
CA ASN A 102 -9.05 -15.21 17.28
C ASN A 102 -8.20 -14.31 16.38
N TRP A 103 -7.39 -14.90 15.51
CA TRP A 103 -6.64 -14.15 14.51
C TRP A 103 -7.56 -13.36 13.56
N LEU A 104 -8.66 -13.97 13.11
CA LEU A 104 -9.65 -13.26 12.28
C LEU A 104 -10.30 -12.08 13.03
N ALA A 105 -10.64 -12.27 14.30
CA ALA A 105 -11.23 -11.23 15.15
C ALA A 105 -10.28 -10.05 15.37
N GLU A 106 -8.98 -10.32 15.56
CA GLU A 106 -7.94 -9.31 15.71
C GLU A 106 -7.81 -8.42 14.46
N ARG A 107 -8.00 -9.01 13.27
CA ARG A 107 -7.90 -8.28 11.99
C ARG A 107 -9.15 -7.50 11.61
N TYR A 108 -10.28 -7.76 12.27
CA TYR A 108 -11.52 -7.01 12.10
C TYR A 108 -12.21 -6.73 13.45
N PRO A 109 -11.61 -5.88 14.30
CA PRO A 109 -12.12 -5.64 15.66
C PRO A 109 -13.47 -4.91 15.68
N ALA A 110 -13.86 -4.28 14.58
CA ALA A 110 -15.14 -3.58 14.47
C ALA A 110 -16.35 -4.54 14.50
N GLN A 111 -16.17 -5.79 14.06
CA GLN A 111 -17.23 -6.80 14.11
C GLN A 111 -16.61 -8.19 14.33
N PRO A 112 -16.33 -8.56 15.59
CA PRO A 112 -15.79 -9.88 15.89
C PRO A 112 -16.78 -10.98 15.51
N PRO A 113 -16.30 -12.18 15.16
CA PRO A 113 -17.15 -13.31 14.81
C PRO A 113 -17.95 -13.76 16.04
N SER A 114 -19.28 -13.81 15.89
CA SER A 114 -20.19 -14.35 16.90
C SER A 114 -20.05 -15.86 17.02
N ALA A 115 -20.60 -16.45 18.10
CA ALA A 115 -20.58 -17.90 18.34
C ALA A 115 -21.02 -18.75 17.12
N PRO A 116 -22.17 -18.48 16.46
CA PRO A 116 -22.57 -19.29 15.30
C PRO A 116 -21.61 -19.17 14.10
N ILE A 117 -20.97 -18.00 13.94
CA ILE A 117 -19.97 -17.80 12.88
C ILE A 117 -18.71 -18.61 13.18
N ARG A 118 -18.24 -18.60 14.44
CA ARG A 118 -17.08 -19.40 14.88
C ARG A 118 -17.32 -20.88 14.68
N GLU A 119 -18.49 -21.38 15.07
CA GLU A 119 -18.86 -22.78 14.93
C GLU A 119 -18.88 -23.21 13.46
N GLN A 120 -19.60 -22.48 12.60
CA GLN A 120 -19.72 -22.82 11.18
C GLN A 120 -18.40 -22.73 10.42
N LEU A 121 -17.56 -21.73 10.71
CA LEU A 121 -16.25 -21.60 10.06
C LEU A 121 -15.27 -22.67 10.54
N THR A 122 -15.28 -22.99 11.83
CA THR A 122 -14.41 -24.04 12.39
C THR A 122 -14.80 -25.41 11.85
N ALA A 123 -16.09 -25.75 11.89
CA ALA A 123 -16.59 -27.01 11.33
C ALA A 123 -16.48 -27.08 9.80
N GLY A 124 -16.50 -25.93 9.11
CA GLY A 124 -16.25 -25.82 7.67
C GLY A 124 -14.81 -26.17 7.28
N ILE A 125 -13.81 -25.84 8.11
CA ILE A 125 -12.39 -26.18 7.84
C ILE A 125 -12.18 -27.70 7.84
N TYR A 126 -12.88 -28.42 8.72
CA TYR A 126 -12.79 -29.89 8.82
C TYR A 126 -13.75 -30.62 7.86
N GLY A 127 -14.40 -29.91 6.92
CA GLY A 127 -15.32 -30.50 5.96
C GLY A 127 -16.62 -31.06 6.56
N ALA A 128 -16.90 -30.77 7.83
CA ALA A 128 -18.04 -31.33 8.56
C ALA A 128 -19.30 -30.45 8.50
N ALA A 129 -19.16 -29.14 8.27
CA ALA A 129 -20.29 -28.22 8.24
C ALA A 129 -20.91 -28.09 6.84
N THR A 130 -21.96 -28.90 6.61
CA THR A 130 -23.00 -28.57 5.61
C THR A 130 -24.16 -27.92 6.37
N SER A 131 -23.97 -26.70 6.88
CA SER A 131 -25.10 -25.92 7.39
C SER A 131 -25.83 -25.33 6.18
N PRO A 132 -27.15 -25.55 6.02
CA PRO A 132 -27.90 -25.03 4.88
C PRO A 132 -28.03 -23.50 4.90
N ASP A 133 -27.90 -22.87 6.08
CA ASP A 133 -27.89 -21.41 6.18
C ASP A 133 -26.46 -20.88 6.37
N THR A 134 -25.87 -20.46 5.25
CA THR A 134 -24.56 -19.78 5.19
C THR A 134 -24.67 -18.27 5.14
N THR A 135 -25.88 -17.70 5.19
CA THR A 135 -26.14 -16.27 4.91
C THR A 135 -25.41 -15.37 5.90
N VAL A 136 -25.46 -15.72 7.19
CA VAL A 136 -24.80 -14.97 8.26
C VAL A 136 -23.27 -15.02 8.10
N VAL A 137 -22.72 -16.20 7.83
CA VAL A 137 -21.26 -16.40 7.65
C VAL A 137 -20.76 -15.72 6.40
N ARG A 138 -21.51 -15.80 5.30
CA ARG A 138 -21.19 -15.14 4.03
C ARG A 138 -21.17 -13.62 4.19
N THR A 139 -22.17 -13.06 4.85
CA THR A 139 -22.25 -11.61 5.09
C THR A 139 -21.07 -11.14 5.94
N TRP A 140 -20.76 -11.87 7.01
CA TRP A 140 -19.62 -11.55 7.85
C TRP A 140 -18.28 -11.70 7.10
N ALA A 141 -18.10 -12.77 6.32
CA ALA A 141 -16.92 -12.99 5.50
C ALA A 141 -16.73 -11.88 4.46
N ALA A 142 -17.81 -11.41 3.82
CA ALA A 142 -17.77 -10.29 2.89
C ALA A 142 -17.28 -9.00 3.58
N ASN A 143 -17.79 -8.72 4.77
CA ASN A 143 -17.36 -7.56 5.57
C ASN A 143 -15.90 -7.68 5.99
N TRP A 144 -15.47 -8.86 6.41
CA TRP A 144 -14.09 -9.14 6.77
C TRP A 144 -13.15 -8.95 5.57
N ILE A 145 -13.47 -9.49 4.39
CA ILE A 145 -12.65 -9.32 3.17
C ILE A 145 -12.51 -7.84 2.79
N ARG A 146 -13.57 -7.04 2.96
CA ARG A 146 -13.56 -5.60 2.66
C ARG A 146 -12.74 -4.77 3.64
N HIS A 147 -12.80 -5.10 4.93
CA HIS A 147 -12.32 -4.21 6.00
C HIS A 147 -11.17 -4.77 6.84
N HIS A 148 -10.72 -6.00 6.60
CA HIS A 148 -9.60 -6.56 7.36
C HIS A 148 -8.36 -5.69 7.19
N ARG A 149 -7.68 -5.48 8.33
CA ARG A 149 -6.44 -4.72 8.36
C ARG A 149 -5.29 -5.62 7.92
N LEU A 150 -4.49 -5.12 6.97
CA LEU A 150 -3.18 -5.70 6.68
C LEU A 150 -2.32 -5.56 7.93
N PRO A 151 -1.41 -6.51 8.21
CA PRO A 151 -0.42 -6.27 9.25
C PRO A 151 0.32 -4.99 8.84
N GLU A 152 0.34 -3.99 9.70
CA GLU A 152 1.38 -2.96 9.59
C GLU A 152 2.69 -3.73 9.71
N ALA A 153 3.35 -3.97 8.57
CA ALA A 153 4.68 -4.57 8.56
C ALA A 153 5.53 -3.72 9.52
N ALA A 154 5.80 -4.31 10.70
CA ALA A 154 6.61 -3.80 11.79
C ALA A 154 7.17 -2.39 11.52
N LYS A 155 6.34 -1.36 11.72
CA LYS A 155 6.89 -0.05 12.03
C LYS A 155 7.47 -0.20 13.43
N ASN A 156 8.77 0.02 13.55
CA ASN A 156 9.57 0.07 14.79
C ASN A 156 10.38 -1.21 15.07
N SER A 157 11.39 -1.45 14.24
CA SER A 157 12.65 -2.07 14.66
C SER A 157 13.80 -1.30 14.03
N ALA A 158 13.96 -0.03 14.43
CA ALA A 158 15.16 0.78 14.26
C ALA A 158 15.15 1.85 15.34
#